data_AF-A0A6G3X0V0-F1
#
_entry.id   AF-A0A6G3X0V0-F1
#
_cell.length_a   1.000
_cell.length_b   1.000
_cell.length_c   1.000
_cell.angle_alpha   90.00
_cell.angle_beta   90.00
_cell.angle_gamma   90.00
#
_symmetry.space_group_name_H-M   'P 1'
#
loop_
_entity.id
_entity.type
_entity.pdbx_description
1 polymer ?
#
loop_
_entity_poly.entity_id
_entity_poly.type
_entity_poly.pdbx_seq_one_letter_code
_entity_poly.pdbx_strand_id
1 'polypeptide(L)'
;LPYFNAVRTTITVLMSDFSKKFKDPLLQEAFNFILYEKHPAFPVLPFHFQLASHANLSAGVPEGGSLGLAESIEARYRRLGGEVSYNTKVETVIVEDDRAVGVRLSDGRELRADIVVSACDGYTTTMKFLEGKYLGEDYRKLYTETIHEPGMVFPGYFTLFLGLSRPFPEGDPCTT
;
A
#
# COMPACT_ATOMS: atom_id res chain seq x y z
N LEU A 1 13.66 25.96 3.68
CA LEU A 1 12.26 25.48 3.65
C LEU A 1 11.73 25.40 5.08
N PRO A 2 10.57 26.01 5.40
CA PRO A 2 10.10 26.26 6.77
C PRO A 2 9.87 25.01 7.63
N TYR A 3 9.74 23.82 7.02
CA TYR A 3 9.52 22.55 7.73
C TYR A 3 10.65 21.54 7.56
N PHE A 4 11.75 21.91 6.91
CA PHE A 4 12.83 20.98 6.57
C PHE A 4 13.38 20.25 7.80
N ASN A 5 13.65 20.99 8.88
CA ASN A 5 14.17 20.38 10.10
C ASN A 5 13.14 19.47 10.78
N ALA A 6 11.85 19.83 10.77
CA ALA A 6 10.80 19.00 11.34
C ALA A 6 10.68 17.67 10.58
N VAL A 7 10.64 17.72 9.25
CA VAL A 7 10.60 16.53 8.38
C VAL A 7 11.86 15.69 8.57
N ARG A 8 13.04 16.31 8.50
CA ARG A 8 14.33 15.64 8.67
C ARG A 8 14.44 14.93 10.02
N THR A 9 13.98 15.54 11.10
CA THR A 9 14.03 14.92 12.42
C THR A 9 13.01 13.78 12.53
N THR A 10 11.76 14.02 12.15
CA THR A 10 10.67 13.07 12.37
C THR A 10 10.72 11.86 11.43
N ILE A 11 11.38 11.97 10.27
CA ILE A 11 11.61 10.81 9.40
C ILE A 11 12.71 9.87 9.93
N THR A 12 13.62 10.38 10.76
CA THR A 12 14.73 9.58 11.32
C THR A 12 14.49 9.08 12.73
N VAL A 13 13.59 9.72 13.48
CA VAL A 13 13.26 9.29 14.85
C VAL A 13 12.23 8.18 14.79
N LEU A 14 12.50 7.07 15.48
CA LEU A 14 11.58 5.96 15.62
C LEU A 14 10.51 6.28 16.67
N MET A 15 9.27 5.82 16.42
CA MET A 15 8.17 5.96 17.37
C MET A 15 8.48 5.29 18.70
N SER A 16 9.18 4.16 18.69
CA SER A 16 9.61 3.44 19.89
C SER A 16 10.57 4.22 20.78
N ASP A 17 11.34 5.15 20.22
CA ASP A 17 12.19 6.06 21.00
C ASP A 17 11.46 7.34 21.39
N PHE A 18 10.57 7.81 20.51
CA PHE A 18 9.73 8.96 20.80
C PHE A 18 8.77 8.69 21.96
N SER A 19 8.10 7.53 21.98
CA SER A 19 7.06 7.21 22.96
C SER A 19 7.61 7.07 24.38
N LYS A 20 8.86 6.67 24.57
CA LYS A 20 9.54 6.62 25.89
C LYS A 20 9.56 7.97 26.63
N LYS A 21 9.33 9.07 25.92
CA LYS A 21 9.27 10.43 26.51
C LYS A 21 7.95 10.69 27.25
N PHE A 22 6.90 9.90 27.01
CA PHE A 22 5.66 9.99 27.79
C PHE A 22 5.92 9.50 29.22
N LYS A 23 5.28 10.14 30.22
CA LYS A 23 5.37 9.70 31.62
C LYS A 23 4.48 8.50 31.92
N ASP A 24 3.37 8.38 31.20
CA ASP A 24 2.36 7.34 31.39
C ASP A 24 2.75 6.05 30.63
N PRO A 25 2.86 4.88 31.30
CA PRO A 25 3.21 3.62 30.65
C PRO A 25 2.23 3.20 29.55
N LEU A 26 0.94 3.50 29.69
CA LEU A 26 -0.06 3.22 28.67
C LEU A 26 0.21 4.03 27.41
N LEU A 27 0.58 5.30 27.52
CA LEU A 27 0.93 6.12 26.36
C LEU A 27 2.26 5.68 25.74
N GLN A 28 3.25 5.31 26.55
CA GLN A 28 4.50 4.74 26.02
C GLN A 28 4.23 3.53 25.13
N GLU A 29 3.27 2.68 25.50
CA GLU A 29 2.89 1.49 24.75
C GLU A 29 1.94 1.80 23.58
N ALA A 30 0.86 2.53 23.81
CA ALA A 30 -0.21 2.78 22.84
C ALA A 30 0.30 3.48 21.57
N PHE A 31 1.22 4.45 21.69
CA PHE A 31 1.79 5.14 20.53
C PHE A 31 2.64 4.23 19.64
N ASN A 32 3.05 3.05 20.12
CA ASN A 32 3.73 2.07 19.27
C ASN A 32 2.78 1.24 18.40
N PHE A 33 1.45 1.35 18.60
CA PHE A 33 0.44 0.72 17.75
C PHE A 33 0.00 1.71 16.68
N ILE A 34 0.59 1.59 15.49
CA ILE A 34 0.28 2.43 14.32
C ILE A 34 -0.32 1.51 13.26
N LEU A 35 -1.45 1.93 12.66
CA LEU A 35 -2.19 1.12 11.68
C LEU A 35 -2.53 -0.30 12.21
N TYR A 36 -2.92 -0.37 13.49
CA TYR A 36 -3.25 -1.62 14.21
C TYR A 36 -2.06 -2.56 14.46
N GLU A 37 -0.82 -2.08 14.30
CA GLU A 37 0.38 -2.90 14.41
C GLU A 37 1.45 -2.28 15.30
N LYS A 38 2.15 -3.15 16.03
CA LYS A 38 3.34 -2.76 16.78
C LYS A 38 4.59 -2.87 15.90
N HIS A 39 4.83 -1.84 15.11
CA HIS A 39 5.99 -1.81 14.22
C HIS A 39 7.30 -1.58 15.02
N PRO A 40 8.34 -2.41 14.83
CA PRO A 40 9.58 -2.30 15.61
C PRO A 40 10.40 -1.04 15.27
N ALA A 41 10.26 -0.51 14.06
CA ALA A 41 11.08 0.57 13.52
C ALA A 41 10.26 1.57 12.67
N PHE A 42 9.08 1.98 13.17
CA PHE A 42 8.26 2.96 12.46
C PHE A 42 8.73 4.40 12.71
N PRO A 43 9.01 5.21 11.67
CA PRO A 43 9.34 6.62 11.84
C PRO A 43 8.18 7.45 12.41
N VAL A 44 8.47 8.55 13.10
CA VAL A 44 7.42 9.44 13.65
C VAL A 44 6.66 10.21 12.55
N LEU A 45 7.31 10.52 11.42
CA LEU A 45 6.74 11.40 10.40
C LEU A 45 5.35 10.98 9.87
N PRO A 46 5.09 9.71 9.46
CA PRO A 46 3.78 9.32 8.95
C PRO A 46 2.66 9.48 10.00
N PHE A 47 2.97 9.32 11.29
CA PHE A 47 2.02 9.53 12.37
C PHE A 47 1.58 11.01 12.47
N HIS A 48 2.52 11.95 12.34
CA HIS A 48 2.18 13.39 12.29
C HIS A 48 1.32 13.76 11.09
N PHE A 49 1.58 13.16 9.92
CA PHE A 49 0.74 13.38 8.74
C PHE A 49 -0.69 12.93 8.99
N GLN A 50 -0.89 11.75 9.61
CA GLN A 50 -2.23 11.27 9.95
C GLN A 50 -2.94 12.23 10.91
N LEU A 51 -2.27 12.65 11.98
CA LEU A 51 -2.84 13.64 12.92
C LEU A 51 -3.20 14.96 12.24
N ALA A 52 -2.34 15.47 11.36
CA ALA A 52 -2.61 16.68 10.60
C ALA A 52 -3.80 16.51 9.65
N SER A 53 -3.91 15.37 8.96
CA SER A 53 -5.05 15.06 8.10
C SER A 53 -6.35 15.03 8.90
N HIS A 54 -6.37 14.41 10.07
CA HIS A 54 -7.54 14.40 10.95
C HIS A 54 -7.88 15.80 11.48
N ALA A 55 -6.89 16.56 11.95
CA ALA A 55 -7.09 17.92 12.45
C ALA A 55 -7.63 18.87 11.36
N ASN A 56 -7.26 18.65 10.10
CA ASN A 56 -7.72 19.41 8.95
C ASN A 56 -8.98 18.83 8.29
N LEU A 57 -9.64 17.84 8.91
CA LEU A 57 -10.82 17.16 8.36
C LEU A 57 -10.59 16.61 6.94
N SER A 58 -9.35 16.23 6.66
CA SER A 58 -8.88 15.70 5.37
C SER A 58 -8.63 14.18 5.43
N ALA A 59 -9.03 13.53 6.52
CA ALA A 59 -9.06 12.09 6.68
C ALA A 59 -10.51 11.66 6.96
N GLY A 60 -11.00 10.66 6.22
CA GLY A 60 -12.36 10.15 6.34
C GLY A 60 -12.54 8.85 5.57
N VAL A 61 -13.71 8.24 5.73
CA VAL A 61 -14.10 7.02 5.01
C VAL A 61 -14.92 7.45 3.79
N PRO A 62 -14.61 6.99 2.56
CA PRO A 62 -15.41 7.34 1.39
C PRO A 62 -16.81 6.74 1.51
N GLU A 63 -17.82 7.51 1.13
CA GLU A 63 -19.21 7.02 1.02
C GLU A 63 -19.26 5.76 0.14
N GLY A 64 -19.95 4.72 0.61
CA GLY A 64 -19.95 3.40 -0.05
C GLY A 64 -18.69 2.56 0.19
N GLY A 65 -17.78 3.03 1.05
CA GLY A 65 -16.54 2.35 1.40
C GLY A 65 -15.56 2.24 0.24
N SER A 66 -14.55 1.38 0.40
CA SER A 66 -13.49 1.20 -0.61
C SER A 66 -14.02 0.69 -1.96
N LEU A 67 -15.09 -0.12 -1.95
CA LEU A 67 -15.72 -0.59 -3.18
C LEU A 67 -16.39 0.57 -3.93
N GLY A 68 -17.18 1.40 -3.24
CA GLY A 68 -17.81 2.57 -3.86
C GLY A 68 -16.79 3.54 -4.45
N LEU A 69 -15.65 3.73 -3.78
CA LEU A 69 -14.53 4.52 -4.33
C LEU A 69 -13.98 3.91 -5.63
N ALA A 70 -13.70 2.60 -5.64
CA ALA A 70 -13.18 1.91 -6.82
C ALA A 70 -14.16 1.97 -8.00
N GLU A 71 -15.44 1.71 -7.76
CA GLU A 71 -16.51 1.76 -8.77
C GLU A 71 -16.70 3.18 -9.32
N SER A 72 -16.57 4.22 -8.49
CA SER A 72 -16.65 5.62 -8.92
C SER A 72 -15.53 5.98 -9.90
N ILE A 73 -14.30 5.56 -9.60
CA ILE A 73 -13.12 5.75 -10.47
C ILE A 73 -13.33 5.03 -11.80
N GLU A 74 -13.73 3.75 -11.75
CA GLU A 74 -14.01 2.95 -12.93
C GLU A 74 -15.11 3.57 -13.80
N ALA A 75 -16.22 3.98 -13.20
CA ALA A 75 -17.32 4.61 -13.92
C ALA A 75 -16.85 5.90 -14.63
N ARG A 76 -16.00 6.69 -13.97
CA ARG A 76 -15.40 7.87 -14.61
C ARG A 76 -14.48 7.48 -15.77
N TYR A 77 -13.63 6.47 -15.59
CA TYR A 77 -12.72 6.00 -16.62
C TYR A 77 -13.47 5.50 -17.87
N ARG A 78 -14.53 4.70 -17.70
CA ARG A 78 -15.40 4.24 -18.79
C ARG A 78 -16.10 5.39 -19.51
N ARG A 79 -16.61 6.40 -18.79
CA ARG A 79 -17.20 7.60 -19.41
C ARG A 79 -16.22 8.41 -20.26
N LEU A 80 -14.92 8.29 -20.00
CA LEU A 80 -13.86 8.91 -20.78
C LEU A 80 -13.40 8.04 -21.97
N GLY A 81 -14.06 6.89 -22.21
CA GLY A 81 -13.72 5.96 -23.28
C GLY A 81 -12.73 4.87 -22.89
N GLY A 82 -12.40 4.74 -21.59
CA GLY A 82 -11.57 3.66 -21.08
C GLY A 82 -12.28 2.31 -21.05
N GLU A 83 -11.53 1.23 -21.19
CA GLU A 83 -12.05 -0.14 -21.15
C GLU A 83 -11.50 -0.89 -19.93
N VAL A 84 -12.35 -1.65 -19.24
CA VAL A 84 -11.95 -2.47 -18.09
C VAL A 84 -12.34 -3.91 -18.35
N SER A 85 -11.35 -4.78 -18.33
CA SER A 85 -11.51 -6.23 -18.53
C SER A 85 -11.23 -6.97 -17.23
N TYR A 86 -12.28 -7.54 -16.62
CA TYR A 86 -12.13 -8.38 -15.44
C TYR A 86 -11.78 -9.82 -15.80
N ASN A 87 -11.37 -10.62 -14.81
CA ASN A 87 -11.00 -12.03 -15.00
C ASN A 87 -9.97 -12.23 -16.14
N THR A 88 -9.14 -11.22 -16.36
CA THR A 88 -8.19 -11.14 -17.49
C THR A 88 -6.79 -11.12 -16.89
N LYS A 89 -6.34 -12.27 -16.38
CA LYS A 89 -5.07 -12.38 -15.66
C LYS A 89 -3.90 -12.25 -16.65
N VAL A 90 -3.05 -11.24 -16.44
CA VAL A 90 -1.76 -11.11 -17.11
C VAL A 90 -0.78 -12.11 -16.52
N GLU A 91 -0.05 -12.81 -17.38
CA GLU A 91 0.98 -13.77 -17.01
C GLU A 91 2.39 -13.22 -17.28
N THR A 92 2.62 -12.55 -18.42
CA THR A 92 3.90 -11.93 -18.76
C THR A 92 3.73 -10.61 -19.52
N VAL A 93 4.74 -9.72 -19.44
CA VAL A 93 4.85 -8.56 -20.32
C VAL A 93 5.58 -8.97 -21.60
N ILE A 94 5.08 -8.55 -22.75
CA ILE A 94 5.72 -8.80 -24.05
C ILE A 94 6.73 -7.68 -24.27
N VAL A 95 7.99 -8.04 -24.50
CA VAL A 95 9.09 -7.11 -24.72
C VAL A 95 9.76 -7.41 -26.05
N GLU A 96 9.89 -6.37 -26.88
CA GLU A 96 10.56 -6.40 -28.19
C GLU A 96 11.53 -5.22 -28.24
N ASP A 97 12.78 -5.47 -28.63
CA ASP A 97 13.84 -4.46 -28.71
C ASP A 97 13.96 -3.60 -27.43
N ASP A 98 13.97 -4.28 -26.28
CA ASP A 98 14.00 -3.67 -24.93
C ASP A 98 12.84 -2.70 -24.63
N ARG A 99 11.71 -2.84 -25.33
CA ARG A 99 10.50 -2.06 -25.12
C ARG A 99 9.30 -2.96 -24.82
N ALA A 100 8.57 -2.65 -23.75
CA ALA A 100 7.28 -3.27 -23.48
C ALA A 100 6.26 -2.87 -24.55
N VAL A 101 5.64 -3.87 -25.18
CA VAL A 101 4.76 -3.70 -26.36
C VAL A 101 3.42 -4.40 -26.20
N GLY A 102 3.15 -4.95 -25.02
CA GLY A 102 1.91 -5.63 -24.71
C GLY A 102 2.03 -6.56 -23.50
N VAL A 103 1.00 -7.37 -23.31
CA VAL A 103 0.92 -8.39 -22.27
C VAL A 103 0.39 -9.70 -22.83
N ARG A 104 0.87 -10.81 -22.29
CA ARG A 104 0.30 -12.15 -22.53
C ARG A 104 -0.56 -12.54 -21.34
N LEU A 105 -1.76 -13.02 -21.64
CA LEU A 105 -2.73 -13.46 -20.65
C LEU A 105 -2.52 -14.93 -20.29
N SER A 106 -3.08 -15.36 -19.16
CA SER A 106 -3.00 -16.74 -18.69
C SER A 106 -3.72 -17.75 -19.60
N ASP A 107 -4.60 -17.29 -20.49
CA ASP A 107 -5.27 -18.11 -21.51
C ASP A 107 -4.51 -18.15 -22.86
N GLY A 108 -3.33 -17.54 -22.93
CA GLY A 108 -2.47 -17.51 -24.11
C GLY A 108 -2.75 -16.36 -25.08
N ARG A 109 -3.83 -15.58 -24.90
CA ARG A 109 -4.08 -14.39 -25.72
C ARG A 109 -3.01 -13.32 -25.47
N GLU A 110 -2.74 -12.53 -26.49
CA GLU A 110 -1.81 -11.40 -26.41
C GLU A 110 -2.57 -10.09 -26.67
N LEU A 111 -2.35 -9.10 -25.82
CA LEU A 111 -2.89 -7.76 -25.95
C LEU A 111 -1.74 -6.80 -26.23
N ARG A 112 -1.74 -6.16 -27.40
CA ARG A 112 -0.72 -5.19 -27.81
C ARG A 112 -1.07 -3.80 -27.30
N ALA A 113 -0.05 -3.06 -26.88
CA ALA A 113 -0.20 -1.70 -26.39
C ALA A 113 1.07 -0.89 -26.66
N ASP A 114 0.91 0.42 -26.89
CA ASP A 114 2.05 1.35 -27.04
C ASP A 114 2.74 1.61 -25.70
N ILE A 115 1.98 1.56 -24.60
CA ILE A 115 2.44 1.79 -23.23
C ILE A 115 1.83 0.73 -22.32
N VAL A 116 2.67 0.12 -21.50
CA VAL A 116 2.26 -0.81 -20.43
C VAL A 116 2.55 -0.17 -19.08
N VAL A 117 1.51 0.03 -18.27
CA VAL A 117 1.63 0.52 -16.89
C VAL A 117 1.26 -0.63 -15.95
N SER A 118 2.24 -1.12 -15.17
CA SER A 118 1.97 -2.15 -14.17
C SER A 118 1.56 -1.50 -12.84
N ALA A 119 0.34 -1.78 -12.39
CA ALA A 119 -0.15 -1.45 -11.06
C ALA A 119 -0.03 -2.64 -10.07
N CYS A 120 0.68 -3.71 -10.45
CA CYS A 120 1.00 -4.82 -9.56
C CYS A 120 2.15 -4.47 -8.60
N ASP A 121 2.35 -5.29 -7.58
CA ASP A 121 3.52 -5.14 -6.70
C ASP A 121 4.84 -5.27 -7.48
N GLY A 122 5.91 -4.72 -6.90
CA GLY A 122 7.22 -4.65 -7.54
C GLY A 122 7.82 -6.01 -7.86
N TYR A 123 7.64 -7.01 -6.99
CA TYR A 123 8.12 -8.37 -7.23
C TYR A 123 7.39 -9.01 -8.41
N THR A 124 6.06 -8.93 -8.44
CA THR A 124 5.26 -9.48 -9.55
C THR A 124 5.64 -8.82 -10.87
N THR A 125 5.76 -7.49 -10.90
CA THR A 125 6.13 -6.77 -12.12
C THR A 125 7.52 -7.16 -12.62
N THR A 126 8.51 -7.18 -11.73
CA THR A 126 9.91 -7.30 -12.14
C THR A 126 10.37 -8.75 -12.28
N MET A 127 10.08 -9.60 -11.28
CA MET A 127 10.53 -10.99 -11.24
C MET A 127 9.63 -11.93 -12.04
N LYS A 128 8.31 -11.67 -12.07
CA LYS A 128 7.37 -12.53 -12.82
C LYS A 128 7.12 -12.00 -14.23
N PHE A 129 6.54 -10.81 -14.36
CA PHE A 129 6.09 -10.33 -15.67
C PHE A 129 7.25 -9.99 -16.61
N LEU A 130 8.34 -9.45 -16.07
CA LEU A 130 9.57 -9.12 -16.80
C LEU A 130 10.68 -10.18 -16.61
N GLU A 131 10.36 -11.29 -15.96
CA GLU A 131 11.25 -12.46 -15.80
C GLU A 131 12.63 -12.13 -15.20
N GLY A 132 12.71 -11.09 -14.37
CA GLY A 132 13.95 -10.64 -13.73
C GLY A 132 14.97 -9.97 -14.66
N LYS A 133 14.62 -9.71 -15.92
CA LYS A 133 15.57 -9.23 -16.95
C LYS A 133 15.93 -7.73 -16.84
N TYR A 134 15.07 -6.93 -16.23
CA TYR A 134 15.16 -5.46 -16.21
C TYR A 134 15.35 -4.90 -14.79
N LEU A 135 16.23 -5.54 -14.01
CA LEU A 135 16.50 -5.18 -12.62
C LEU A 135 17.93 -4.71 -12.43
N GLY A 136 18.10 -3.61 -11.69
CA GLY A 136 19.40 -3.23 -11.13
C GLY A 136 19.80 -4.17 -9.98
N GLU A 137 21.10 -4.19 -9.68
CA GLU A 137 21.71 -5.04 -8.64
C GLU A 137 21.00 -4.93 -7.28
N ASP A 138 20.65 -3.71 -6.86
CA ASP A 138 20.00 -3.46 -5.57
C ASP A 138 18.63 -4.15 -5.46
N TYR A 139 17.79 -4.02 -6.49
CA TYR A 139 16.46 -4.63 -6.51
C TYR A 139 16.51 -6.14 -6.74
N ARG A 140 17.50 -6.61 -7.53
CA ARG A 140 17.75 -8.05 -7.67
C ARG A 140 18.07 -8.65 -6.30
N LYS A 141 19.04 -8.08 -5.58
CA LYS A 141 19.38 -8.49 -4.21
C LYS A 141 18.18 -8.40 -3.27
N LEU A 142 17.41 -7.30 -3.34
CA LEU A 142 16.22 -7.13 -2.52
C LEU A 142 15.24 -8.31 -2.69
N TYR A 143 14.95 -8.69 -3.93
CA TYR A 143 13.94 -9.70 -4.25
C TYR A 143 14.44 -11.15 -4.24
N THR A 144 15.75 -11.40 -4.22
CA THR A 144 16.31 -12.77 -4.22
C THR A 144 17.07 -13.15 -2.95
N GLU A 145 17.55 -12.18 -2.18
CA GLU A 145 18.37 -12.43 -1.00
C GLU A 145 17.72 -11.79 0.23
N THR A 146 17.55 -10.47 0.23
CA THR A 146 17.10 -9.71 1.40
C THR A 146 15.70 -10.11 1.83
N ILE A 147 14.79 -10.42 0.89
CA ILE A 147 13.44 -10.91 1.22
C ILE A 147 13.44 -12.21 2.07
N HIS A 148 14.53 -12.96 2.09
CA HIS A 148 14.65 -14.17 2.91
C HIS A 148 15.34 -13.92 4.27
N GLU A 149 15.85 -12.71 4.50
CA GLU A 149 16.46 -12.35 5.77
C GLU A 149 15.39 -12.14 6.86
N PRO A 150 15.68 -12.51 8.13
CA PRO A 150 14.75 -12.32 9.23
C PRO A 150 14.30 -10.86 9.38
N GLY A 151 12.99 -10.64 9.45
CA GLY A 151 12.40 -9.32 9.63
C GLY A 151 12.26 -8.47 8.37
N MET A 152 12.60 -8.99 7.19
CA MET A 152 12.44 -8.26 5.92
C MET A 152 11.06 -8.44 5.27
N VAL A 153 10.33 -9.49 5.65
CA VAL A 153 8.95 -9.71 5.21
C VAL A 153 8.01 -9.32 6.33
N PHE A 154 6.99 -8.53 6.01
CA PHE A 154 5.93 -8.18 6.94
C PHE A 154 5.17 -9.44 7.39
N PRO A 155 4.74 -9.51 8.66
CA PRO A 155 3.92 -10.62 9.12
C PRO A 155 2.61 -10.70 8.32
N GLY A 156 2.11 -11.91 8.10
CA GLY A 156 0.76 -12.08 7.58
C GLY A 156 -0.30 -11.66 8.60
N TYR A 157 -1.43 -11.16 8.13
CA TYR A 157 -2.57 -10.82 8.99
C TYR A 157 -3.70 -11.84 8.82
N PHE A 158 -4.43 -12.07 9.91
CA PHE A 158 -5.72 -12.74 9.88
C PHE A 158 -6.81 -11.70 10.12
N THR A 159 -7.74 -11.58 9.18
CA THR A 159 -8.89 -10.67 9.29
C THR A 159 -10.17 -11.47 9.48
N LEU A 160 -10.97 -11.09 10.47
CA LEU A 160 -12.25 -11.72 10.78
C LEU A 160 -13.38 -10.70 10.61
N PHE A 161 -14.35 -11.01 9.75
CA PHE A 161 -15.56 -10.21 9.55
C PHE A 161 -16.73 -10.86 10.28
N LEU A 162 -17.32 -10.16 11.25
CA LEU A 162 -18.45 -10.64 12.06
C LEU A 162 -19.69 -9.80 11.80
N GLY A 163 -20.73 -10.41 11.23
CA GLY A 163 -22.07 -9.83 11.20
C GLY A 163 -22.75 -10.02 12.55
N LEU A 164 -23.11 -8.92 13.22
CA LEU A 164 -23.79 -8.97 14.51
C LEU A 164 -25.31 -8.77 14.33
N SER A 165 -26.11 -9.55 15.05
CA SER A 165 -27.58 -9.44 15.05
C SER A 165 -28.11 -8.27 15.89
N ARG A 166 -27.22 -7.57 16.59
CA ARG A 166 -27.50 -6.39 17.40
C ARG A 166 -26.36 -5.39 17.24
N PRO A 167 -26.60 -4.08 17.44
CA PRO A 167 -25.54 -3.11 17.55
C PRO A 167 -24.51 -3.52 18.62
N PHE A 168 -23.23 -3.38 18.28
CA PHE A 168 -22.13 -3.37 19.25
C PHE A 168 -22.18 -2.01 19.99
N PRO A 169 -21.80 -1.90 21.29
CA PRO A 169 -22.20 -0.79 22.17
C PRO A 169 -21.88 0.60 21.61
N GLU A 170 -22.51 1.64 22.20
CA GLU A 170 -22.56 3.10 21.93
C GLU A 170 -21.24 3.83 21.53
N GLY A 171 -20.34 3.20 20.80
CA GLY A 171 -19.22 3.86 20.16
C GLY A 171 -19.71 4.56 18.90
N ASP A 172 -19.18 5.76 18.65
CA ASP A 172 -19.33 6.38 17.35
C ASP A 172 -18.83 5.38 16.30
N PRO A 173 -19.70 4.98 15.36
CA PRO A 173 -19.24 4.13 14.30
C PRO A 173 -18.12 4.86 13.56
N CYS A 174 -17.03 4.14 13.25
CA CYS A 174 -16.10 4.60 12.22
C CYS A 174 -16.78 4.40 10.86
N THR A 175 -17.88 5.13 10.64
CA THR A 175 -18.66 5.14 9.41
C THR A 175 -18.35 6.37 8.59
N THR A 176 -18.66 6.24 7.30
CA THR A 176 -18.90 7.33 6.36
C THR A 176 -19.87 8.36 6.91
#